data_AF-A0A6L8G4M8-F1
#
_entry.id   AF-A0A6L8G4M8-F1
#
_cell.length_a   1.000
_cell.length_b   1.000
_cell.length_c   1.000
_cell.angle_alpha   90.00
_cell.angle_beta   90.00
_cell.angle_gamma   90.00
#
_symmetry.space_group_name_H-M   'P 1'
#
loop_
_entity.id
_entity.type
_entity.pdbx_description
1 polymer ?
#
loop_
_entity_poly.entity_id
_entity_poly.type
_entity_poly.pdbx_seq_one_letter_code
_entity_poly.pdbx_strand_id
1 'polypeptide(L)'
;MIEAYQNSLTEDERERLFPGGVENPISTELKDFADAVRGQGTPEVDGLDGYRSQAICMAIFESEWFNRPVSLAEIERGDLEGYQAEIDQALGID
;
A
#
# COMPACT_ATOMS: atom_id res chain seq x y z
N MET A 1 22.49 -12.77 -1.01
CA MET A 1 21.09 -12.90 -1.50
C MET A 1 20.71 -11.70 -2.36
N ILE A 2 20.90 -10.46 -1.87
CA ILE A 2 20.69 -9.21 -2.65
C ILE A 2 21.62 -9.12 -3.87
N GLU A 3 22.93 -9.36 -3.72
CA GLU A 3 23.87 -9.34 -4.86
C GLU A 3 23.53 -10.39 -5.93
N ALA A 4 23.08 -11.57 -5.51
CA ALA A 4 22.68 -12.63 -6.44
C ALA A 4 21.42 -12.24 -7.23
N TYR A 5 20.48 -11.54 -6.59
CA TYR A 5 19.29 -11.00 -7.25
C TYR A 5 19.66 -9.89 -8.24
N GLN A 6 20.45 -8.89 -7.82
CA GLN A 6 20.89 -7.81 -8.71
C GLN A 6 21.70 -8.33 -9.93
N ASN A 7 22.53 -9.35 -9.75
CA ASN A 7 23.27 -9.98 -10.85
C ASN A 7 22.40 -10.81 -11.78
N SER A 8 21.19 -11.19 -11.36
CA SER A 8 20.23 -11.92 -12.19
C SER A 8 19.37 -11.00 -13.07
N LEU A 9 19.36 -9.69 -12.80
CA LEU A 9 18.56 -8.71 -13.54
C LEU A 9 19.18 -8.39 -14.90
N THR A 10 18.33 -8.30 -15.90
CA THR A 10 18.65 -7.64 -17.18
C THR A 10 18.94 -6.15 -16.96
N GLU A 11 19.53 -5.49 -17.96
CA GLU A 11 19.80 -4.05 -17.87
C GLU A 11 18.51 -3.24 -17.72
N ASP A 12 17.46 -3.59 -18.45
CA ASP A 12 16.16 -2.93 -18.36
C ASP A 12 15.51 -3.12 -16.98
N GLU A 13 15.59 -4.32 -16.40
CA GLU A 13 15.09 -4.57 -15.04
C GLU A 13 15.91 -3.84 -13.98
N ARG A 14 17.22 -3.73 -14.18
CA ARG A 14 18.12 -3.02 -13.28
C ARG A 14 17.83 -1.52 -13.29
N GLU A 15 17.67 -0.92 -14.46
CA GLU A 15 17.32 0.50 -14.55
C GLU A 15 15.90 0.77 -14.02
N ARG A 16 14.97 -0.18 -14.16
CA ARG A 16 13.63 -0.06 -13.58
C ARG A 16 13.64 -0.16 -12.05
N LEU A 17 14.34 -1.14 -11.48
CA LEU A 17 14.32 -1.42 -10.02
C LEU A 17 15.35 -0.60 -9.23
N PHE A 18 16.44 -0.20 -9.87
CA PHE A 18 17.57 0.55 -9.30
C PHE A 18 17.98 1.68 -10.25
N PRO A 19 17.09 2.65 -10.54
CA PRO A 19 17.34 3.70 -11.53
C PRO A 19 18.62 4.46 -11.22
N GLY A 20 19.57 4.47 -12.17
CA GLY A 20 20.88 5.08 -11.98
C GLY A 20 21.72 4.47 -10.84
N GLY A 21 21.42 3.23 -10.43
CA GLY A 21 22.11 2.53 -9.33
C GLY A 21 21.69 2.95 -7.92
N VAL A 22 20.55 3.65 -7.78
CA VAL A 22 20.03 4.06 -6.47
C VAL A 22 19.49 2.84 -5.71
N GLU A 23 20.00 2.59 -4.51
CA GLU A 23 19.57 1.49 -3.63
C GLU A 23 18.74 1.95 -2.42
N ASN A 24 18.57 3.26 -2.23
CA ASN A 24 17.70 3.75 -1.18
C ASN A 24 16.24 3.51 -1.58
N PRO A 25 15.48 2.69 -0.83
CA PRO A 25 14.14 2.28 -1.26
C PRO A 25 13.18 3.47 -1.33
N ILE A 26 13.28 4.45 -0.43
CA ILE A 26 12.44 5.66 -0.46
C ILE A 26 12.72 6.45 -1.74
N SER A 27 13.98 6.58 -2.14
CA SER A 27 14.35 7.28 -3.37
C SER A 27 13.81 6.58 -4.61
N THR A 28 13.84 5.24 -4.64
CA THR A 28 13.29 4.43 -5.74
C THR A 28 11.77 4.59 -5.84
N GLU A 29 11.05 4.49 -4.71
CA GLU A 29 9.59 4.69 -4.63
C GLU A 29 9.16 6.10 -5.08
N LEU A 30 9.87 7.14 -4.64
CA LEU A 30 9.59 8.51 -5.07
C LEU A 30 9.82 8.72 -6.56
N LYS A 31 10.79 8.02 -7.14
CA LYS A 31 11.04 8.06 -8.59
C LYS A 31 9.95 7.32 -9.36
N ASP A 32 9.57 6.12 -8.92
CA ASP A 32 8.46 5.36 -9.51
C ASP A 32 7.16 6.17 -9.50
N PHE A 33 6.84 6.79 -8.37
CA PHE A 33 5.69 7.69 -8.25
C PHE A 33 5.80 8.90 -9.19
N ALA A 34 6.97 9.54 -9.27
CA ALA A 34 7.17 10.69 -10.16
C ALA A 34 7.02 10.32 -11.64
N ASP A 35 7.48 9.13 -12.05
CA ASP A 35 7.31 8.61 -13.41
C ASP A 35 5.84 8.33 -13.72
N ALA A 36 5.12 7.68 -12.80
CA ALA A 36 3.69 7.43 -12.92
C ALA A 36 2.89 8.74 -13.08
N VAL A 37 3.19 9.77 -12.28
CA VAL A 37 2.56 11.11 -12.41
C VAL A 37 2.85 11.74 -13.77
N ARG A 38 4.01 11.46 -14.37
CA ARG A 38 4.38 11.92 -15.72
C ARG A 38 3.77 11.06 -16.84
N GLY A 39 2.97 10.05 -16.50
CA GLY A 39 2.36 9.11 -17.45
C GLY A 39 3.34 8.05 -17.97
N GLN A 40 4.46 7.85 -17.28
CA GLN A 40 5.52 6.92 -17.67
C GLN A 40 5.34 5.57 -16.97
N GLY A 41 4.22 4.90 -17.26
CA GLY A 41 3.90 3.59 -16.70
C GLY A 41 2.88 3.64 -15.56
N THR A 42 2.68 2.48 -14.93
CA THR A 42 1.84 2.29 -13.75
C THR A 42 2.76 2.17 -12.53
N PRO A 43 2.47 2.85 -11.41
CA PRO A 43 3.30 2.73 -10.21
C PRO A 43 3.32 1.29 -9.71
N GLU A 44 4.37 0.91 -8.98
CA GLU A 44 4.52 -0.41 -8.39
C GLU A 44 3.37 -0.75 -7.45
N VAL A 45 2.93 0.25 -6.67
CA VAL A 45 1.80 0.17 -5.74
C VAL A 45 0.85 1.31 -6.05
N ASP A 46 -0.39 0.96 -6.44
CA ASP A 46 -1.41 1.96 -6.69
C ASP A 46 -2.31 2.21 -5.47
N GLY A 47 -3.26 3.14 -5.62
CA GLY A 47 -4.19 3.47 -4.54
C GLY A 47 -5.10 2.32 -4.12
N LEU A 48 -5.43 1.40 -5.03
CA LEU A 48 -6.27 0.24 -4.73
C LEU A 48 -5.47 -0.83 -3.96
N ASP A 49 -4.21 -1.04 -4.32
CA ASP A 49 -3.30 -1.92 -3.58
C ASP A 49 -3.09 -1.41 -2.14
N GLY A 50 -2.86 -0.10 -1.99
CA GLY A 50 -2.76 0.55 -0.68
C GLY A 50 -4.05 0.42 0.14
N TYR A 51 -5.20 0.68 -0.48
CA TYR A 51 -6.51 0.54 0.16
C TYR A 51 -6.80 -0.88 0.64
N ARG A 52 -6.52 -1.90 -0.18
CA ARG A 52 -6.69 -3.31 0.19
C ARG A 52 -5.77 -3.72 1.34
N SER A 53 -4.54 -3.20 1.34
CA SER A 53 -3.58 -3.43 2.42
C SER A 53 -4.10 -2.81 3.73
N GLN A 54 -4.65 -1.60 3.67
CA GLN A 54 -5.26 -0.94 4.82
C GLN A 54 -6.51 -1.70 5.33
N ALA A 55 -7.33 -2.25 4.43
CA ALA A 55 -8.52 -3.01 4.81
C ALA A 55 -8.19 -4.23 5.69
N ILE A 56 -7.03 -4.87 5.49
CA ILE A 56 -6.56 -5.96 6.35
C ILE A 56 -6.28 -5.46 7.77
N CYS A 57 -5.60 -4.31 7.91
CA CYS A 57 -5.34 -3.71 9.21
C CYS A 57 -6.64 -3.35 9.93
N MET A 58 -7.58 -2.71 9.22
CA MET A 58 -8.89 -2.34 9.77
C MET A 58 -9.72 -3.56 10.17
N ALA A 59 -9.68 -4.65 9.40
CA ALA A 59 -10.38 -5.89 9.74
C ALA A 59 -9.98 -6.44 11.10
N ILE A 60 -8.71 -6.29 11.50
CA ILE A 60 -8.23 -6.74 12.82
C ILE A 60 -8.91 -5.93 13.93
N PHE A 61 -8.93 -4.59 13.79
CA PHE A 61 -9.52 -3.71 14.80
C PHE A 61 -11.03 -3.87 14.88
N GLU A 62 -11.71 -3.90 13.74
CA GLU A 62 -13.17 -4.06 13.70
C GLU A 62 -13.61 -5.46 14.17
N SER A 63 -12.82 -6.50 13.91
CA SER A 63 -13.11 -7.84 14.43
C SER A 63 -13.07 -7.89 15.95
N GLU A 64 -12.10 -7.23 16.57
CA GLU A 64 -11.99 -7.11 18.02
C GLU A 64 -13.16 -6.30 18.60
N TRP A 65 -13.45 -5.14 18.00
CA TRP A 65 -14.54 -4.26 18.42
C TRP A 65 -15.90 -4.96 18.44
N PHE A 66 -16.25 -5.66 17.37
CA PHE A 66 -17.52 -6.38 17.24
C PHE A 66 -17.49 -7.80 17.83
N ASN A 67 -16.34 -8.23 18.36
CA ASN A 67 -16.10 -9.57 18.91
C ASN A 67 -16.60 -10.70 17.98
N ARG A 68 -16.34 -10.54 16.68
CA ARG A 68 -16.69 -11.54 15.65
C ARG A 68 -15.72 -11.49 14.47
N PRO A 69 -15.52 -12.59 13.72
CA PRO A 69 -14.83 -12.53 12.45
C PRO A 69 -15.55 -11.60 11.47
N VAL A 70 -14.81 -10.78 10.74
CA VAL A 70 -15.33 -9.87 9.70
C VAL A 70 -14.72 -10.24 8.35
N SER A 71 -15.45 -9.99 7.27
CA SER A 71 -14.91 -10.16 5.91
C SER A 71 -14.27 -8.87 5.42
N LEU A 72 -13.21 -8.99 4.61
CA LEU A 72 -12.59 -7.83 3.96
C LEU A 72 -13.60 -7.03 3.14
N ALA A 73 -14.59 -7.70 2.56
CA ALA A 73 -15.60 -7.05 1.74
C ALA A 73 -16.53 -6.13 2.57
N GLU A 74 -16.81 -6.47 3.83
CA GLU A 74 -17.57 -5.58 4.72
C GLU A 74 -16.74 -4.34 5.11
N ILE A 75 -15.43 -4.51 5.34
CA ILE A 75 -14.50 -3.42 5.65
C ILE A 75 -14.33 -2.49 4.44
N GLU A 76 -14.07 -3.06 3.27
CA GLU A 76 -13.91 -2.30 2.03
C GLU A 76 -15.16 -1.46 1.72
N ARG A 77 -16.36 -2.03 1.87
CA ARG A 77 -17.61 -1.30 1.61
C ARG A 77 -17.99 -0.31 2.71
N GLY A 78 -17.31 -0.31 3.86
CA GLY A 78 -17.74 0.45 5.03
C GLY A 78 -19.09 -0.03 5.59
N ASP A 79 -19.41 -1.31 5.41
CA ASP A 79 -20.68 -1.90 5.91
C ASP A 79 -20.69 -2.00 7.45
N LEU A 80 -19.50 -2.05 8.05
CA LEU A 80 -19.31 -1.97 9.50
C LEU A 80 -18.29 -0.90 9.84
N GLU A 81 -18.55 -0.19 10.93
CA GLU A 81 -17.63 0.78 11.47
C GLU A 81 -17.90 0.94 12.96
N GLY A 82 -16.92 0.54 13.78
CA GLY A 82 -17.01 0.60 15.23
C GLY A 82 -15.77 1.26 15.80
N TYR A 83 -14.61 0.61 15.58
CA TYR A 83 -13.32 1.16 15.97
C TYR A 83 -13.04 2.51 15.28
N GLN A 84 -13.22 2.58 13.95
CA GLN A 84 -13.00 3.82 13.21
C GLN A 84 -14.03 4.90 13.59
N ALA A 85 -15.29 4.52 13.84
CA ALA A 85 -16.35 5.46 14.19
C ALA A 85 -16.06 6.21 15.51
N GLU A 86 -15.43 5.56 16.50
CA GLU A 86 -15.01 6.24 17.73
C GLU A 86 -13.97 7.33 17.44
N ILE A 87 -13.02 7.06 16.53
CA ILE A 87 -11.98 8.00 16.11
C ILE A 87 -12.61 9.17 15.35
N ASP A 88 -13.50 8.89 14.41
CA ASP A 88 -14.17 9.90 13.60
C ASP A 88 -15.00 10.84 14.47
N GLN A 89 -15.73 10.30 15.44
CA GLN A 89 -16.44 11.10 16.44
C GLN A 89 -15.48 11.99 17.24
N ALA A 90 -14.32 11.48 17.65
CA ALA A 90 -13.34 12.25 18.40
C ALA A 90 -12.67 13.36 17.56
N LEU A 91 -12.58 13.16 16.24
CA LEU A 91 -12.02 14.12 15.28
C LEU A 91 -13.08 15.08 14.69
N GLY A 92 -14.36 14.85 14.96
CA GLY A 92 -15.46 15.63 14.39
C GLY A 92 -15.65 15.41 12.90
N ILE A 93 -15.41 14.18 12.44
CA ILE A 93 -15.65 13.71 11.08
C ILE A 93 -17.02 13.02 11.11
N ASP A 94 -17.98 13.55 10.33
CA ASP A 94 -19.33 13.01 10.13
C ASP A 94 -19.46 12.37 8.73
#